data_AF-A0A847AQP0-F1
#
_entry.id   AF-A0A847AQP0-F1
#
_cell.length_a   1.000
_cell.length_b   1.000
_cell.length_c   1.000
_cell.angle_alpha   90.00
_cell.angle_beta   90.00
_cell.angle_gamma   90.00
#
_symmetry.space_group_name_H-M   'P 1'
#
loop_
_entity.id
_entity.type
_entity.pdbx_description
1 polymer ?
#
loop_
_entity_poly.entity_id
_entity_poly.type
_entity_poly.pdbx_seq_one_letter_code
_entity_poly.pdbx_strand_id
1 'polypeptide(L)'
;SEGEELLHIPVPANPEDPYDKYFITSNEVVAYPSHSKLSQPIVRDALPEGDRLYHSAFLDSEGEFTYAQWLCTKEIENRLEPLKVRTEKYDFKIPDNIEGVVYLQAKLNYRRMPDSLADYFKIDRRPVIQVAKEVRKIFVN
;
A
#
# COMPACT_ATOMS: atom_id res chain seq x y z
N SER A 1 1.69 -16.05 15.90
CA SER A 1 1.92 -17.34 15.26
C SER A 1 2.81 -17.11 14.07
N GLU A 2 4.03 -17.64 14.12
CA GLU A 2 4.93 -17.78 12.99
C GLU A 2 4.39 -18.94 12.15
N GLY A 3 3.58 -18.60 11.14
CA GLY A 3 3.17 -19.53 10.09
C GLY A 3 3.75 -19.06 8.77
N GLU A 4 3.98 -19.99 7.85
CA GLU A 4 4.41 -19.66 6.49
C GLU A 4 3.29 -18.89 5.76
N GLU A 5 3.65 -17.82 5.04
CA GLU A 5 2.70 -17.09 4.22
C GLU A 5 2.44 -17.87 2.93
N LEU A 6 1.22 -18.41 2.79
CA LEU A 6 0.84 -19.25 1.66
C LEU A 6 0.36 -18.44 0.45
N LEU A 7 -0.34 -17.34 0.70
CA LEU A 7 -0.99 -16.50 -0.31
C LEU A 7 -1.10 -15.06 0.19
N HIS A 8 -0.69 -14.12 -0.66
CA HIS A 8 -1.02 -12.71 -0.52
C HIS A 8 -2.31 -12.40 -1.30
N ILE A 9 -3.27 -11.75 -0.65
CA ILE A 9 -4.58 -11.42 -1.25
C ILE A 9 -4.56 -9.92 -1.58
N PRO A 10 -4.42 -9.54 -2.87
CA PRO A 10 -4.38 -8.14 -3.24
C PRO A 10 -5.75 -7.48 -3.11
N VAL A 11 -5.72 -6.17 -2.93
CA VAL A 11 -6.90 -5.30 -3.02
C VAL A 11 -7.55 -5.43 -4.39
N PRO A 12 -8.88 -5.62 -4.46
CA PRO A 12 -9.60 -5.52 -5.72
C PRO A 12 -9.52 -4.09 -6.27
N ALA A 13 -9.01 -3.95 -7.48
CA ALA A 13 -8.97 -2.66 -8.16
C ALA A 13 -10.39 -2.11 -8.36
N ASN A 14 -10.55 -0.81 -8.16
CA ASN A 14 -11.79 -0.08 -8.43
C ASN A 14 -11.68 0.69 -9.76
N PRO A 15 -12.19 0.16 -10.88
CA PRO A 15 -12.06 0.82 -12.18
C PRO A 15 -12.87 2.12 -12.29
N GLU A 16 -13.81 2.37 -11.40
CA GLU A 16 -14.61 3.60 -11.39
C GLU A 16 -13.87 4.78 -10.74
N ASP A 17 -12.84 4.52 -9.94
CA ASP A 17 -12.01 5.54 -9.30
C ASP A 17 -10.67 5.68 -10.04
N PRO A 18 -10.47 6.75 -10.84
CA PRO A 18 -9.23 6.95 -11.58
C PRO A 18 -8.00 7.15 -10.69
N TYR A 19 -8.20 7.32 -9.38
CA TYR A 19 -7.15 7.52 -8.39
C TYR A 19 -6.86 6.27 -7.54
N ASP A 20 -7.62 5.17 -7.69
CA ASP A 20 -7.44 3.95 -6.89
C ASP A 20 -6.02 3.38 -7.00
N LYS A 21 -5.37 3.58 -8.16
CA LYS A 21 -3.96 3.23 -8.38
C LYS A 21 -2.99 3.84 -7.37
N TYR A 22 -3.31 4.99 -6.78
CA TYR A 22 -2.48 5.63 -5.75
C TYR A 22 -2.69 5.02 -4.36
N PHE A 23 -3.74 4.23 -4.19
CA PHE A 23 -4.17 3.67 -2.92
C PHE A 23 -3.94 2.16 -2.82
N ILE A 24 -3.25 1.56 -3.79
CA ILE A 24 -2.84 0.15 -3.82
C ILE A 24 -1.34 0.14 -4.03
N THR A 25 -0.55 -0.50 -3.18
CA THR A 25 0.92 -0.50 -3.28
C THR A 25 1.41 -0.86 -4.68
N SER A 26 2.45 -0.17 -5.12
CA SER A 26 3.09 -0.34 -6.42
C SER A 26 4.59 -0.11 -6.34
N ASN A 27 5.36 -0.91 -7.06
CA ASN A 27 6.79 -0.73 -7.24
C ASN A 27 7.15 -0.24 -8.64
N GLU A 28 6.17 0.30 -9.38
CA GLU A 28 6.46 1.06 -10.60
C GLU A 28 7.42 2.23 -10.32
N VAL A 29 8.31 2.50 -11.27
CA VAL A 29 9.30 3.59 -11.18
C VAL A 29 8.65 4.89 -11.63
N VAL A 30 7.77 5.44 -10.80
CA VAL A 30 6.92 6.60 -11.12
C VAL A 30 6.93 7.68 -10.05
N ALA A 31 7.62 7.47 -8.93
CA ALA A 31 7.57 8.39 -7.80
C ALA A 31 8.74 9.35 -7.81
N TYR A 32 8.47 10.64 -7.95
CA TYR A 32 9.53 11.65 -8.00
C TYR A 32 9.91 12.13 -6.59
N PRO A 33 11.19 12.08 -6.19
CA PRO A 33 11.63 12.62 -4.90
C PRO A 33 11.56 14.16 -4.84
N SER A 34 11.45 14.82 -6.00
CA SER A 34 11.26 16.27 -6.18
C SER A 34 10.21 16.52 -7.27
N HIS A 35 10.26 17.67 -7.95
CA HIS A 35 9.48 17.90 -9.17
C HIS A 35 9.91 16.93 -10.27
N SER A 36 8.99 16.48 -11.11
CA SER A 36 9.24 15.58 -12.25
C SER A 36 10.23 16.15 -13.26
N LYS A 37 10.17 17.45 -13.51
CA LYS A 37 11.17 18.18 -14.33
C LYS A 37 12.57 18.30 -13.73
N LEU A 38 12.75 18.01 -12.43
CA LEU A 38 13.99 18.25 -11.69
C LEU A 38 14.67 16.96 -11.19
N SER A 39 13.97 15.83 -11.25
CA SER A 39 14.45 14.57 -10.71
C SER A 39 14.01 13.39 -11.57
N GLN A 40 14.72 12.28 -11.46
CA GLN A 40 14.28 11.02 -12.05
C GLN A 40 13.34 10.31 -11.07
N PRO A 41 12.36 9.54 -11.56
CA PRO A 41 11.47 8.78 -10.69
C PRO A 41 12.23 7.63 -10.02
N ILE A 42 11.72 7.23 -8.86
CA ILE A 42 12.13 6.03 -8.12
C ILE A 42 10.95 5.07 -8.01
N VAL A 43 11.24 3.85 -7.56
CA VAL A 43 10.22 2.88 -7.13
C VAL A 43 9.28 3.56 -6.14
N ARG A 44 7.96 3.41 -6.32
CA ARG A 44 7.00 4.09 -5.45
C ARG A 44 7.02 3.53 -4.03
N ASP A 45 6.59 2.33 -3.74
CA ASP A 45 6.43 1.94 -2.32
C ASP A 45 7.59 1.14 -1.73
N ALA A 46 8.25 0.31 -2.55
CA ALA A 46 9.20 -0.72 -2.11
C ALA A 46 8.57 -1.69 -1.09
N LEU A 47 7.31 -2.05 -1.32
CA LEU A 47 6.46 -2.93 -0.49
C LEU A 47 5.89 -4.08 -1.33
N PRO A 48 5.35 -5.15 -0.71
CA PRO A 48 4.55 -6.13 -1.43
C PRO A 48 3.46 -5.43 -2.26
N GLU A 49 3.32 -5.84 -3.53
CA GLU A 49 2.35 -5.31 -4.48
C GLU A 49 0.92 -5.65 -4.06
N GLY A 50 -0.03 -4.73 -4.24
CA GLY A 50 -1.46 -5.04 -4.05
C GLY A 50 -2.00 -4.82 -2.63
N ASP A 51 -1.21 -4.30 -1.69
CA ASP A 51 -1.69 -3.90 -0.36
C ASP A 51 -2.46 -2.58 -0.41
N ARG A 52 -3.48 -2.41 0.45
CA ARG A 52 -4.19 -1.13 0.59
C ARG A 52 -3.31 -0.10 1.30
N LEU A 53 -3.18 1.08 0.72
CA LEU A 53 -2.57 2.26 1.34
C LEU A 53 -3.64 3.24 1.82
N TYR A 54 -3.46 3.78 3.02
CA TYR A 54 -4.24 4.92 3.55
C TYR A 54 -3.34 6.13 3.71
N HIS A 55 -3.31 7.00 2.70
CA HIS A 55 -2.38 8.15 2.63
C HIS A 55 -2.85 9.23 1.65
N SER A 56 -2.14 10.35 1.66
CA SER A 56 -2.23 11.39 0.62
C SER A 56 -1.25 11.09 -0.52
N ALA A 57 -1.75 11.02 -1.73
CA ALA A 57 -0.96 11.05 -2.96
C ALA A 57 -0.86 12.49 -3.48
N PHE A 58 0.37 12.96 -3.71
CA PHE A 58 0.65 14.31 -4.17
C PHE A 58 1.06 14.29 -5.64
N LEU A 59 0.48 15.18 -6.44
CA LEU A 59 0.84 15.39 -7.83
C LEU A 59 1.49 16.76 -8.01
N ASP A 60 2.60 16.80 -8.74
CA ASP A 60 3.28 18.05 -9.08
C ASP A 60 2.55 18.83 -10.19
N SER A 61 3.16 19.90 -10.71
CA SER A 61 2.52 20.74 -11.74
C SER A 61 2.40 20.08 -13.13
N GLU A 62 3.08 18.96 -13.37
CA GLU A 62 2.93 18.13 -14.58
C GLU A 62 1.91 17.00 -14.37
N GLY A 63 1.35 16.86 -13.16
CA GLY A 63 0.44 15.78 -12.82
C GLY A 63 1.12 14.47 -12.43
N GLU A 64 2.44 14.49 -12.22
CA GLU A 64 3.25 13.33 -11.86
C GLU A 64 3.28 13.12 -10.33
N PHE A 65 3.34 11.86 -9.89
CA PHE A 65 3.37 11.53 -8.45
C PHE A 65 4.69 11.98 -7.82
N THR A 66 4.62 12.76 -6.75
CA THR A 66 5.80 13.32 -6.07
C THR A 66 5.78 13.09 -4.55
N TYR A 67 6.95 12.87 -3.96
CA TYR A 67 7.15 12.93 -2.51
C TYR A 67 7.40 14.34 -2.00
N ALA A 68 7.71 15.30 -2.88
CA ALA A 68 7.94 16.68 -2.50
C ALA A 68 6.61 17.41 -2.31
N GLN A 69 6.01 17.25 -1.14
CA GLN A 69 4.74 17.90 -0.77
C GLN A 69 4.75 19.43 -0.99
N TRP A 70 5.90 20.08 -0.84
CA TRP A 70 6.06 21.52 -1.07
C TRP A 70 5.98 21.94 -2.55
N LEU A 71 5.99 21.00 -3.49
CA LEU A 71 5.83 21.21 -4.93
C LEU A 71 4.49 20.67 -5.45
N CYS A 72 3.64 20.17 -4.55
CA CYS A 72 2.34 19.61 -4.90
C CYS A 72 1.38 20.70 -5.41
N THR A 73 0.70 20.41 -6.52
CA THR A 73 -0.41 21.24 -7.03
C THR A 73 -1.77 20.56 -6.86
N LYS A 74 -1.80 19.23 -6.68
CA LYS A 74 -3.02 18.47 -6.45
C LYS A 74 -2.77 17.33 -5.47
N GLU A 75 -3.57 17.30 -4.41
CA GLU A 75 -3.61 16.22 -3.43
C GLU A 75 -4.80 15.30 -3.69
N ILE A 76 -4.58 14.00 -3.56
CA ILE A 76 -5.61 12.96 -3.64
C ILE A 76 -5.52 12.14 -2.36
N GLU A 77 -6.63 12.04 -1.62
CA GLU A 77 -6.66 11.59 -0.24
C GLU A 77 -7.54 10.35 -0.06
N ASN A 78 -7.11 9.38 0.75
CA ASN A 78 -7.98 8.29 1.21
C ASN A 78 -7.78 7.86 2.68
N ARG A 79 -7.05 8.64 3.49
CA ARG A 79 -6.85 8.39 4.92
C ARG A 79 -8.19 8.13 5.61
N LEU A 80 -8.14 7.25 6.62
CA LEU A 80 -9.29 6.91 7.43
C LEU A 80 -9.82 8.16 8.13
N GLU A 81 -11.08 8.51 7.86
CA GLU A 81 -11.73 9.63 8.53
C GLU A 81 -11.94 9.33 10.02
N PRO A 82 -11.83 10.34 10.89
CA PRO A 82 -12.07 10.16 12.32
C PRO A 82 -13.43 9.54 12.60
N LEU A 83 -13.45 8.49 13.42
CA LEU A 83 -14.66 7.78 13.87
C LEU A 83 -15.49 7.12 12.75
N LYS A 84 -15.01 7.09 11.51
CA LYS A 84 -15.68 6.37 10.42
C LYS A 84 -15.08 4.99 10.21
N VAL A 85 -15.97 4.01 10.01
CA VAL A 85 -15.59 2.67 9.58
C VAL A 85 -15.46 2.67 8.07
N ARG A 86 -14.30 2.23 7.57
CA ARG A 86 -14.11 1.92 6.15
C ARG A 86 -14.20 0.41 5.96
N THR A 87 -15.24 -0.02 5.25
CA THR A 87 -15.45 -1.42 4.91
C THR A 87 -14.82 -1.72 3.57
N GLU A 88 -13.97 -2.74 3.52
CA GLU A 88 -13.38 -3.25 2.29
C GLU A 88 -13.79 -4.70 2.08
N LYS A 89 -14.10 -5.05 0.84
CA LYS A 89 -14.48 -6.40 0.44
C LYS A 89 -13.39 -7.00 -0.42
N TYR A 90 -12.97 -8.20 -0.07
CA TYR A 90 -11.98 -8.98 -0.81
C TYR A 90 -12.65 -10.29 -1.23
N ASP A 91 -12.47 -10.63 -2.50
CA ASP A 91 -12.90 -11.91 -3.06
C ASP A 91 -11.65 -12.64 -3.54
N PHE A 92 -11.42 -13.87 -3.07
CA PHE A 92 -10.27 -14.67 -3.45
C PHE A 92 -10.66 -16.15 -3.52
N LYS A 93 -9.97 -16.90 -4.39
CA LYS A 93 -10.10 -18.36 -4.47
C LYS A 93 -8.91 -18.98 -3.75
N ILE A 94 -9.17 -19.93 -2.86
CA ILE A 94 -8.11 -20.75 -2.27
C ILE A 94 -7.58 -21.68 -3.38
N PRO A 95 -6.26 -21.68 -3.66
CA PRO A 95 -5.65 -22.61 -4.60
C PRO A 95 -5.93 -24.07 -4.23
N ASP A 96 -6.17 -24.92 -5.23
CA ASP A 96 -6.57 -26.32 -5.01
C ASP A 96 -5.45 -27.18 -4.37
N ASN A 97 -4.22 -26.66 -4.28
CA ASN A 97 -3.08 -27.32 -3.63
C ASN A 97 -2.93 -26.98 -2.13
N ILE A 98 -3.83 -26.17 -1.57
CA ILE A 98 -3.84 -25.82 -0.15
C ILE A 98 -4.95 -26.62 0.53
N GLU A 99 -4.56 -27.50 1.45
CA GLU A 99 -5.48 -28.36 2.20
C GLU A 99 -5.28 -28.20 3.71
N GLY A 100 -6.31 -28.52 4.49
CA GLY A 100 -6.25 -28.56 5.94
C GLY A 100 -6.54 -27.22 6.61
N VAL A 101 -5.82 -26.94 7.70
CA VAL A 101 -6.05 -25.74 8.51
C VAL A 101 -5.19 -24.58 8.00
N VAL A 102 -5.84 -23.51 7.58
CA VAL A 102 -5.19 -22.25 7.20
C VAL A 102 -5.68 -21.09 8.05
N TYR A 103 -4.90 -20.01 8.07
CA TYR A 103 -5.21 -18.81 8.84
C TYR A 103 -5.30 -17.61 7.90
N LEU A 104 -6.50 -17.08 7.71
CA LEU A 104 -6.70 -15.80 7.04
C LEU A 104 -6.34 -14.68 8.01
N GLN A 105 -5.44 -13.81 7.60
CA GLN A 105 -4.92 -12.75 8.45
C GLN A 105 -5.05 -11.40 7.76
N ALA A 106 -5.70 -10.45 8.44
CA ALA A 106 -5.70 -9.04 8.07
C ALA A 106 -4.77 -8.28 9.01
N LYS A 107 -3.85 -7.49 8.47
CA LYS A 107 -2.91 -6.66 9.23
C LYS A 107 -3.03 -5.22 8.76
N LEU A 108 -3.12 -4.28 9.70
CA LEU A 108 -2.96 -2.86 9.43
C LEU A 108 -1.64 -2.40 10.04
N ASN A 109 -0.79 -1.81 9.21
CA ASN A 109 0.52 -1.33 9.60
C ASN A 109 0.60 0.18 9.41
N TYR A 110 1.14 0.88 10.41
CA TYR A 110 1.54 2.27 10.29
C TYR A 110 3.01 2.34 9.85
N ARG A 111 3.26 3.18 8.85
CA ARG A 111 4.60 3.54 8.37
C ARG A 111 4.72 5.06 8.36
N ARG A 112 5.87 5.56 8.81
CA ARG A 112 6.15 7.00 8.84
C ARG A 112 6.44 7.57 7.45
N MET A 113 7.02 6.76 6.57
CA MET A 113 7.35 7.11 5.19
C MET A 113 7.48 5.83 4.35
N PRO A 114 7.39 5.91 3.01
CA PRO A 114 7.68 4.80 2.12
C PRO A 114 9.14 4.34 2.25
N ASP A 115 9.37 3.04 2.13
CA ASP A 115 10.72 2.46 2.26
C ASP A 115 11.61 2.91 1.10
N SER A 116 11.05 3.04 -0.10
CA SER A 116 11.72 3.58 -1.29
C SER A 116 12.35 4.96 -1.07
N LEU A 117 11.64 5.85 -0.36
CA LEU A 117 12.09 7.21 -0.08
C LEU A 117 13.20 7.22 0.98
N ALA A 118 13.10 6.35 1.98
CA ALA A 118 14.17 6.16 2.96
C ALA A 118 15.45 5.64 2.27
N ASP A 119 15.31 4.66 1.38
CA ASP A 119 16.41 4.10 0.59
C ASP A 119 17.05 5.16 -0.32
N TYR A 120 16.23 5.98 -0.99
CA TYR A 120 16.70 7.09 -1.82
C TYR A 120 17.55 8.10 -1.03
N PHE A 121 17.10 8.48 0.17
CA PHE A 121 17.86 9.37 1.06
C PHE A 121 19.03 8.68 1.77
N LYS A 122 19.18 7.35 1.61
CA LYS A 122 20.19 6.54 2.30
C LYS A 122 20.13 6.68 3.82
N ILE A 123 18.91 6.72 4.34
CA ILE A 123 18.64 6.74 5.78
C ILE A 123 18.07 5.40 6.24
N ASP A 124 18.15 5.14 7.53
CA ASP A 124 17.55 3.93 8.10
C ASP A 124 16.03 3.93 7.86
N ARG A 125 15.54 2.81 7.32
CA ARG A 125 14.11 2.52 7.25
C ARG A 125 13.53 2.57 8.66
N ARG A 126 12.34 3.16 8.79
CA ARG A 126 11.67 3.30 10.09
C ARG A 126 10.97 2.00 10.46
N PRO A 127 10.90 1.65 11.75
CA PRO A 127 10.21 0.45 12.18
C PRO A 127 8.74 0.49 11.76
N VAL A 128 8.24 -0.65 11.28
CA VAL A 128 6.83 -0.85 10.96
C VAL A 128 6.08 -1.11 12.24
N ILE A 129 5.02 -0.34 12.51
CA ILE A 129 4.19 -0.50 13.70
C ILE A 129 2.89 -1.19 13.29
N GLN A 130 2.67 -2.43 13.71
CA GLN A 130 1.38 -3.09 13.51
C GLN A 130 0.35 -2.47 14.44
N VAL A 131 -0.63 -1.75 13.88
CA VAL A 131 -1.67 -1.03 14.65
C VAL A 131 -2.89 -1.89 14.90
N ALA A 132 -3.21 -2.81 14.00
CA ALA A 132 -4.29 -3.76 14.16
C ALA A 132 -3.98 -5.07 13.45
N LYS A 133 -4.54 -6.15 13.97
CA LYS A 133 -4.43 -7.49 13.38
C LYS A 133 -5.66 -8.30 13.75
N GLU A 134 -6.18 -9.01 12.77
CA GLU A 134 -7.23 -10.00 12.95
C GLU A 134 -6.82 -11.30 12.28
N VAL A 135 -7.13 -12.43 12.91
CA VAL A 135 -6.81 -13.76 12.39
C VAL A 135 -8.03 -14.66 12.49
N ARG A 136 -8.39 -15.29 11.38
CA ARG A 136 -9.45 -16.29 11.30
C ARG A 136 -8.91 -17.63 10.84
N LYS A 137 -9.26 -18.68 11.58
CA LYS A 137 -8.99 -20.06 11.19
C LYS A 137 -10.00 -20.49 10.13
N ILE A 138 -9.53 -21.09 9.04
CA ILE A 138 -10.33 -21.64 7.96
C ILE A 138 -9.93 -23.11 7.78
N PHE A 139 -10.91 -23.96 7.50
CA PHE A 139 -10.69 -25.34 7.11
C PHE A 139 -10.91 -25.46 5.60
N VAL A 140 -9.90 -25.97 4.91
CA VAL A 140 -9.94 -26.24 3.48
C VAL A 140 -9.95 -27.75 3.32
N ASN A 141 -10.95 -28.25 2.58
CA ASN A 141 -11.15 -29.67 2.32
C ASN A 141 -10.42 -30.09 1.06
#